data_AF-A0A225AX00-F1
#
_entry.id   AF-A0A225AX00-F1
#
_cell.length_a   1.000
_cell.length_b   1.000
_cell.length_c   1.000
_cell.angle_alpha   90.00
_cell.angle_beta   90.00
_cell.angle_gamma   90.00
#
_symmetry.space_group_name_H-M   'P 1'
#
loop_
_entity.id
_entity.type
_entity.pdbx_description
1 polymer ?
#
loop_
_entity_poly.entity_id
_entity_poly.type
_entity_poly.pdbx_seq_one_letter_code
_entity_poly.pdbx_strand_id
1 'polypeptide(L)'
;MAVEPTPTPSFPLPPAELTKITTEACDGALQKALGYDHTQVATWNSTIINSVLKALIAATTPESATTTTTPSPPYRFTVNSTIVQQGVIDKTALAGNSADVGKRGMHSASGAYWDVNRDGMWTFKYPGGEERGLDVVVSVTWFAMG
;
A
#
# COMPACT_ATOMS: atom_id res chain seq x y z
N MET A 1 3.12 19.30 32.17
CA MET A 1 2.85 19.45 30.73
C MET A 1 1.71 18.49 30.42
N ALA A 2 0.54 19.01 30.04
CA ALA A 2 -0.63 18.17 29.79
C ALA A 2 -0.33 17.27 28.58
N VAL A 3 -0.45 15.97 28.76
CA VAL A 3 -0.45 15.02 27.65
C VAL A 3 -1.80 15.19 26.98
N GLU A 4 -1.84 15.94 25.88
CA GLU A 4 -3.00 15.93 25.00
C GLU A 4 -3.26 14.48 24.59
N PRO A 5 -4.51 13.99 24.64
CA PRO A 5 -4.81 12.64 24.18
C PRO A 5 -4.42 12.55 22.71
N THR A 6 -3.44 11.70 22.40
CA THR A 6 -3.04 11.41 21.03
C THR A 6 -4.30 11.08 20.23
N PRO A 7 -4.68 11.87 19.21
CA PRO A 7 -5.86 11.56 18.43
C PRO A 7 -5.66 10.17 17.81
N THR A 8 -6.53 9.23 18.16
CA THR A 8 -6.53 7.91 17.53
C THR A 8 -6.77 8.13 16.04
N PRO A 9 -5.85 7.72 15.15
CA PRO A 9 -6.03 7.99 13.73
C PRO A 9 -7.34 7.36 13.27
N SER A 10 -8.21 8.18 12.67
CA SER A 10 -9.44 7.70 12.03
C SER A 10 -9.05 6.95 10.78
N PHE A 11 -9.02 5.62 10.86
CA PHE A 11 -8.84 4.78 9.68
C PHE A 11 -10.21 4.53 9.03
N PRO A 12 -10.30 4.59 7.68
CA PRO A 12 -11.54 4.30 6.96
C PRO A 12 -11.89 2.81 7.02
N LEU A 13 -10.91 1.95 7.26
CA LEU A 13 -11.04 0.50 7.45
C LEU A 13 -10.08 0.05 8.55
N PRO A 14 -10.35 -1.06 9.27
CA PRO A 14 -9.39 -1.63 10.19
C PRO A 14 -8.03 -1.90 9.51
N PRO A 15 -6.89 -1.63 10.16
CA PRO A 15 -5.57 -1.88 9.56
C PRO A 15 -5.35 -3.32 9.06
N ALA A 16 -6.00 -4.30 9.68
CA ALA A 16 -5.98 -5.68 9.23
C ALA A 16 -6.63 -5.86 7.84
N GLU A 17 -7.73 -5.17 7.56
CA GLU A 17 -8.39 -5.19 6.25
C GLU A 17 -7.56 -4.45 5.19
N LEU A 18 -6.95 -3.31 5.55
CA LEU A 18 -6.01 -2.61 4.66
C LEU A 18 -4.81 -3.50 4.29
N THR A 19 -4.27 -4.22 5.28
CA THR A 19 -3.18 -5.19 5.09
C THR A 19 -3.61 -6.31 4.15
N LYS A 20 -4.79 -6.89 4.37
CA LYS A 20 -5.34 -7.96 3.54
C LYS A 20 -5.55 -7.51 2.09
N ILE A 21 -6.27 -6.42 1.87
CA ILE A 21 -6.54 -5.86 0.54
C ILE A 21 -5.23 -5.61 -0.22
N THR A 22 -4.25 -5.01 0.46
CA THR A 22 -2.98 -4.64 -0.19
C THR A 22 -2.12 -5.86 -0.45
N THR A 23 -2.15 -6.87 0.42
CA THR A 23 -1.48 -8.16 0.22
C THR A 23 -2.06 -8.87 -1.00
N GLU A 24 -3.38 -9.03 -1.08
CA GLU A 24 -4.06 -9.66 -2.22
C GLU A 24 -3.79 -8.93 -3.54
N ALA A 25 -3.72 -7.59 -3.52
CA ALA A 25 -3.36 -6.80 -4.69
C ALA A 25 -1.92 -7.03 -5.15
N CYS A 26 -0.97 -7.13 -4.22
CA CYS A 26 0.44 -7.42 -4.52
C CYS A 26 0.61 -8.85 -5.03
N ASP A 27 -0.02 -9.83 -4.37
CA ASP A 27 -0.04 -11.24 -4.78
C ASP A 27 -0.58 -11.39 -6.20
N GLY A 28 -1.72 -10.76 -6.49
CA GLY A 28 -2.36 -10.81 -7.80
C GLY A 28 -1.50 -10.17 -8.91
N ALA A 29 -0.85 -9.04 -8.63
CA ALA A 29 0.00 -8.37 -9.59
C ALA A 29 1.30 -9.13 -9.88
N LEU A 30 1.88 -9.76 -8.84
CA LEU A 30 3.16 -10.45 -8.93
C LEU A 30 3.04 -11.95 -9.14
N GLN A 31 1.85 -12.56 -9.19
CA GLN A 31 1.65 -14.02 -9.21
C GLN A 31 2.58 -14.80 -10.17
N LYS A 32 2.89 -14.22 -11.34
CA LYS A 32 3.75 -14.84 -12.38
C LYS A 32 5.21 -14.39 -12.35
N ALA A 33 5.55 -13.42 -11.50
CA ALA A 33 6.90 -12.86 -11.41
C ALA A 33 7.81 -13.77 -10.58
N LEU A 34 8.84 -14.31 -11.22
CA LEU A 34 9.91 -15.09 -10.56
C LEU A 34 11.05 -14.20 -10.01
N GLY A 35 11.03 -12.92 -10.36
CA GLY A 35 12.04 -11.94 -9.98
C GLY A 35 11.67 -10.55 -10.49
N TYR A 36 12.51 -9.56 -10.18
CA TYR A 36 12.36 -8.21 -10.72
C TYR A 36 12.51 -8.20 -12.25
N ASP A 37 11.54 -7.61 -12.94
CA ASP A 37 11.58 -7.34 -14.38
C ASP A 37 11.21 -5.87 -14.61
N HIS A 38 12.20 -5.07 -15.02
CA HIS A 38 12.04 -3.64 -15.23
C HIS A 38 10.94 -3.32 -16.26
N THR A 39 10.72 -4.18 -17.25
CA THR A 39 9.71 -3.97 -18.30
C THR A 39 8.28 -4.14 -17.78
N GLN A 40 8.10 -4.90 -16.69
CA GLN A 40 6.80 -5.20 -16.11
C GLN A 40 6.43 -4.29 -14.93
N VAL A 41 7.39 -3.57 -14.34
CA VAL A 41 7.17 -2.71 -13.15
C VAL A 41 6.03 -1.72 -13.35
N ALA A 42 5.92 -1.11 -14.53
CA ALA A 42 4.83 -0.18 -14.83
C ALA A 42 3.46 -0.87 -14.77
N THR A 43 3.36 -2.07 -15.35
CA THR A 43 2.16 -2.90 -15.32
C THR A 43 1.83 -3.32 -13.89
N TRP A 44 2.81 -3.84 -13.14
CA TRP A 44 2.61 -4.30 -11.76
C TRP A 44 2.12 -3.17 -10.85
N ASN A 45 2.77 -2.00 -10.87
CA ASN A 45 2.32 -0.84 -10.09
C ASN A 45 0.90 -0.43 -10.48
N SER A 46 0.59 -0.38 -11.78
CA SER A 46 -0.75 -0.01 -12.24
C SER A 46 -1.81 -1.01 -11.77
N THR A 47 -1.51 -2.31 -11.82
CA THR A 47 -2.41 -3.35 -11.30
C THR A 47 -2.61 -3.23 -9.80
N ILE A 48 -1.55 -3.05 -9.00
CA ILE A 48 -1.62 -2.88 -7.55
C ILE A 48 -2.49 -1.67 -7.20
N ILE A 49 -2.18 -0.50 -7.78
CA ILE A 49 -2.90 0.76 -7.52
C ILE A 49 -4.39 0.61 -7.83
N ASN A 50 -4.74 0.07 -9.00
CA ASN A 50 -6.13 -0.08 -9.41
C ASN A 50 -6.89 -1.10 -8.53
N SER A 51 -6.25 -2.21 -8.15
CA SER A 51 -6.87 -3.23 -7.30
C SER A 51 -7.14 -2.69 -5.90
N VAL A 52 -6.16 -2.01 -5.28
CA VAL A 52 -6.32 -1.40 -3.96
C VAL A 52 -7.41 -0.32 -4.00
N LEU A 53 -7.38 0.60 -4.97
CA LEU A 53 -8.40 1.64 -5.09
C LEU A 53 -9.82 1.08 -5.21
N LYS A 54 -10.03 0.07 -6.07
CA LYS A 54 -11.34 -0.57 -6.23
C LYS A 54 -11.83 -1.21 -4.94
N ALA A 55 -10.96 -1.93 -4.24
CA ALA A 55 -11.30 -2.60 -2.98
C ALA A 55 -11.63 -1.59 -1.86
N LEU A 56 -10.84 -0.51 -1.73
CA LEU A 56 -11.09 0.54 -0.74
C LEU A 56 -12.43 1.24 -0.97
N ILE A 57 -12.74 1.59 -2.23
CA ILE A 57 -14.00 2.24 -2.57
C ILE A 57 -15.17 1.30 -2.26
N ALA A 58 -15.09 0.04 -2.68
CA ALA A 58 -16.14 -0.94 -2.44
C ALA A 58 -16.38 -1.19 -0.93
N ALA A 59 -15.33 -1.28 -0.14
CA ALA A 59 -15.42 -1.55 1.30
C ALA A 59 -15.92 -0.35 2.12
N THR A 60 -15.79 0.87 1.60
CA THR A 60 -16.12 2.11 2.34
C THR A 60 -17.39 2.81 1.85
N THR A 61 -17.90 2.46 0.67
CA THR A 61 -19.15 3.04 0.15
C THR A 61 -20.35 2.41 0.87
N PRO A 62 -21.21 3.19 1.55
CA PRO A 62 -22.40 2.65 2.23
C PRO A 62 -23.38 1.99 1.26
N GLU A 63 -23.96 0.86 1.65
CA GLU A 63 -24.96 0.12 0.86
C GLU A 63 -26.36 0.78 0.89
N SER A 64 -26.60 1.73 1.80
CA SER A 64 -27.88 2.42 1.95
C SER A 64 -28.11 3.49 0.89
N ALA A 65 -28.63 3.06 -0.27
CA ALA A 65 -29.33 3.92 -1.22
C ALA A 65 -30.84 3.91 -0.92
N THR A 66 -31.32 4.81 -0.05
CA THR A 66 -32.76 5.14 -0.01
C THR A 66 -33.05 6.19 -1.09
N THR A 67 -33.71 5.74 -2.16
CA THR A 67 -34.51 6.39 -3.24
C THR A 67 -34.45 7.88 -3.61
N THR A 68 -33.67 8.77 -2.98
CA THR A 68 -33.63 10.20 -3.37
C THR A 68 -32.26 10.89 -3.27
N THR A 69 -31.21 10.20 -2.82
CA THR A 69 -29.84 10.73 -2.84
C THR A 69 -28.86 9.68 -3.36
N THR A 70 -28.07 10.02 -4.37
CA THR A 70 -26.95 9.18 -4.81
C THR A 70 -25.95 9.06 -3.66
N PRO A 71 -25.55 7.85 -3.23
CA PRO A 71 -24.56 7.70 -2.18
C PRO A 71 -23.23 8.29 -2.66
N SER A 72 -22.79 9.39 -2.04
CA SER A 72 -21.46 9.96 -2.30
C SER A 72 -20.43 9.11 -1.56
N PRO A 73 -19.28 8.79 -2.18
CA PRO A 73 -18.18 8.13 -1.48
C PRO A 73 -17.73 8.98 -0.28
N PRO A 74 -17.61 8.39 0.93
CA PRO A 74 -17.25 9.15 2.13
C PRO A 74 -15.79 9.58 2.17
N TYR A 75 -14.95 9.05 1.28
CA TYR A 75 -13.53 9.37 1.21
C TYR A 75 -13.05 9.55 -0.24
N ARG A 76 -12.04 10.39 -0.42
CA ARG A 76 -11.14 10.36 -1.59
C ARG A 76 -9.87 9.62 -1.22
N PHE A 77 -9.41 8.73 -2.09
CA PHE A 77 -8.20 7.94 -1.86
C PHE A 77 -7.09 8.30 -2.85
N THR A 78 -5.85 8.30 -2.37
CA THR A 78 -4.66 8.26 -3.21
C THR A 78 -3.84 7.02 -2.85
N VAL A 79 -3.43 6.24 -3.85
CA VAL A 79 -2.58 5.06 -3.65
C VAL A 79 -1.29 5.24 -4.42
N ASN A 80 -0.16 5.24 -3.71
CA ASN A 80 1.17 5.21 -4.27
C ASN A 80 1.73 3.79 -4.15
N SER A 81 2.23 3.22 -5.24
CA SER A 81 2.94 1.94 -5.25
C SER A 81 4.35 2.15 -5.79
N THR A 82 5.34 1.70 -5.02
CA THR A 82 6.76 1.79 -5.37
C THR A 82 7.36 0.39 -5.33
N ILE A 83 7.89 -0.07 -6.47
CA ILE A 83 8.61 -1.35 -6.59
C ILE A 83 10.11 -1.04 -6.71
N VAL A 84 10.90 -1.60 -5.83
CA VAL A 84 12.36 -1.39 -5.75
C VAL A 84 13.06 -2.70 -6.02
N GLN A 85 13.94 -2.73 -7.01
CA GLN A 85 14.86 -3.85 -7.20
C GLN A 85 15.86 -3.88 -6.03
N GLN A 86 15.89 -5.00 -5.31
CA GLN A 86 17.01 -5.30 -4.41
C GLN A 86 18.19 -5.75 -5.26
N GLY A 87 19.42 -5.43 -4.84
CA GLY A 87 20.64 -5.62 -5.62
C GLY A 87 20.71 -6.99 -6.31
N VAL A 88 21.36 -7.06 -7.48
CA VAL A 88 21.43 -8.25 -8.33
C VAL A 88 21.76 -9.49 -7.49
N ILE A 89 20.77 -10.35 -7.24
CA ILE A 89 20.97 -11.62 -6.56
C ILE A 89 21.63 -12.54 -7.59
N ASP A 90 22.96 -12.57 -7.59
CA ASP A 90 23.64 -13.68 -8.23
C ASP A 90 23.38 -14.94 -7.40
N LYS A 91 22.44 -15.78 -7.88
CA LYS A 91 22.07 -17.02 -7.19
C LYS A 91 23.27 -17.96 -6.98
N THR A 92 24.36 -17.78 -7.74
CA THR A 92 25.61 -18.55 -7.58
C THR A 92 26.51 -18.03 -6.45
N ALA A 93 26.32 -16.79 -5.99
CA ALA A 93 27.06 -16.19 -4.88
C ALA A 93 26.46 -16.53 -3.49
N LEU A 94 25.33 -17.23 -3.43
CA LEU A 94 24.62 -17.62 -2.19
C LEU A 94 25.28 -18.77 -1.41
N ALA A 95 26.48 -19.19 -1.78
CA ALA A 95 27.17 -20.34 -1.18
C ALA A 95 27.83 -20.04 0.20
N GLY A 96 27.59 -18.90 0.84
CA GLY A 96 28.33 -18.57 2.07
C GLY A 96 27.77 -17.59 3.10
N ASN A 97 26.83 -16.69 2.79
CA ASN A 97 26.18 -15.85 3.80
C ASN A 97 24.99 -15.08 3.22
N SER A 98 23.78 -15.58 3.44
CA SER A 98 22.60 -15.26 2.62
C SER A 98 21.62 -14.25 3.22
N ALA A 99 21.97 -13.53 4.29
CA ALA A 99 20.98 -12.71 5.02
C ALA A 99 20.94 -11.21 4.64
N ASP A 100 22.06 -10.62 4.22
CA ASP A 100 22.20 -9.15 4.11
C ASP A 100 22.75 -8.62 2.78
N VAL A 101 23.03 -9.48 1.81
CA VAL A 101 23.64 -9.05 0.54
C VAL A 101 22.58 -8.41 -0.36
N GLY A 102 22.61 -7.07 -0.47
CA GLY A 102 21.96 -6.34 -1.56
C GLY A 102 20.73 -5.48 -1.20
N LYS A 103 20.34 -5.37 0.08
CA LYS A 103 19.23 -4.51 0.47
C LYS A 103 19.59 -3.03 0.31
N ARG A 104 18.88 -2.30 -0.56
CA ARG A 104 19.09 -0.85 -0.73
C ARG A 104 18.37 -0.11 0.38
N GLY A 105 19.07 0.78 1.08
CA GLY A 105 18.45 1.69 2.04
C GLY A 105 17.50 2.65 1.31
N MET A 106 16.23 2.69 1.71
CA MET A 106 15.24 3.65 1.22
C MET A 106 14.51 4.26 2.42
N HIS A 107 14.57 5.58 2.55
CA HIS A 107 13.77 6.35 3.49
C HIS A 107 12.70 7.12 2.71
N SER A 108 11.44 6.95 3.09
CA SER A 108 10.31 7.70 2.55
C SER A 108 9.56 8.34 3.70
N ALA A 109 9.27 9.63 3.55
CA ALA A 109 8.47 10.42 4.50
C ALA A 109 7.46 11.25 3.71
N SER A 110 6.28 11.44 4.28
CA SER A 110 5.21 12.26 3.70
C SER A 110 4.70 13.24 4.74
N GLY A 111 4.53 14.50 4.35
CA GLY A 111 3.92 15.54 5.15
C GLY A 111 2.65 16.05 4.46
N ALA A 112 1.68 16.50 5.26
CA ALA A 112 0.42 17.01 4.74
C ALA A 112 -0.16 18.10 5.65
N TYR A 113 -1.01 18.93 5.06
CA TYR A 113 -1.89 19.87 5.75
C TYR A 113 -3.33 19.41 5.53
N TRP A 114 -3.92 18.78 6.55
CA TRP A 114 -5.21 18.08 6.46
C TRP A 114 -5.95 18.08 7.80
N ASP A 115 -7.17 17.52 7.85
CA ASP A 115 -7.89 17.32 9.12
C ASP A 115 -7.31 16.11 9.88
N VAL A 116 -6.59 16.37 10.98
CA VAL A 116 -5.93 15.35 11.79
C VAL A 116 -6.87 14.32 12.41
N ASN A 117 -8.18 14.60 12.47
CA ASN A 117 -9.17 13.71 13.07
C ASN A 117 -9.82 12.76 12.05
N ARG A 118 -9.68 13.04 10.75
CA ARG A 118 -10.48 12.39 9.70
C ARG A 118 -9.66 11.93 8.50
N ASP A 119 -8.57 12.65 8.23
CA ASP A 119 -7.66 12.36 7.13
C ASP A 119 -6.44 11.61 7.66
N GLY A 120 -5.77 10.88 6.78
CA GLY A 120 -4.61 10.13 7.20
C GLY A 120 -3.93 9.37 6.09
N MET A 121 -2.82 8.73 6.48
CA MET A 121 -1.99 7.91 5.64
C MET A 121 -1.66 6.60 6.36
N TRP A 122 -1.55 5.55 5.57
CA TRP A 122 -1.05 4.25 5.97
C TRP A 122 -0.06 3.74 4.94
N THR A 123 1.07 3.21 5.41
CA THR A 123 2.13 2.65 4.56
C THR A 123 2.31 1.17 4.89
N PHE A 124 2.49 0.38 3.83
CA PHE A 124 2.63 -1.06 3.87
C PHE A 124 3.85 -1.49 3.06
N LYS A 125 4.68 -2.34 3.66
CA LYS A 125 5.74 -3.06 2.95
C LYS A 125 5.29 -4.49 2.72
N TYR A 126 5.23 -4.89 1.45
CA TYR A 126 4.80 -6.22 1.06
C TYR A 126 5.85 -7.28 1.44
N PRO A 127 5.49 -8.30 2.24
CA PRO A 127 6.44 -9.31 2.70
C PRO A 127 6.87 -10.31 1.60
N GLY A 128 6.01 -10.58 0.61
CA GLY A 128 6.29 -11.58 -0.43
C GLY A 128 7.21 -11.12 -1.57
N GLY A 129 7.81 -9.93 -1.46
CA GLY A 129 8.74 -9.40 -2.46
C GLY A 129 10.17 -9.94 -2.31
N GLU A 130 10.58 -10.22 -1.07
CA GLU A 130 11.99 -10.49 -0.72
C GLU A 130 12.54 -11.73 -1.44
N GLU A 131 11.76 -12.81 -1.50
CA GLU A 131 12.11 -14.05 -2.22
C GLU A 131 12.30 -13.85 -3.74
N ARG A 132 11.82 -12.71 -4.28
CA ARG A 132 11.85 -12.34 -5.69
C ARG A 132 12.89 -11.25 -5.98
N GLY A 133 13.68 -10.86 -4.99
CA GLY A 133 14.69 -9.81 -5.12
C GLY A 133 14.09 -8.42 -5.39
N LEU A 134 12.89 -8.15 -4.90
CA LEU A 134 12.25 -6.84 -4.99
C LEU A 134 11.55 -6.47 -3.69
N ASP A 135 11.46 -5.19 -3.39
CA ASP A 135 10.56 -4.66 -2.36
C ASP A 135 9.36 -4.00 -3.04
N VAL A 136 8.17 -4.14 -2.43
CA VAL A 136 7.00 -3.33 -2.80
C VAL A 136 6.56 -2.55 -1.57
N VAL A 137 6.47 -1.23 -1.73
CA VAL A 137 5.94 -0.32 -0.71
C VAL A 137 4.70 0.35 -1.28
N VAL A 138 3.58 0.21 -0.58
CA VAL A 138 2.29 0.82 -0.93
C VAL A 138 1.93 1.83 0.14
N SER A 139 1.59 3.05 -0.25
CA SER A 139 1.07 4.08 0.65
C SER A 139 -0.34 4.46 0.23
N VAL A 140 -1.28 4.38 1.17
CA VAL A 140 -2.67 4.75 1.00
C VAL A 140 -2.91 6.00 1.83
N THR A 141 -3.41 7.06 1.19
CA THR A 141 -3.87 8.28 1.85
C THR A 141 -5.37 8.41 1.63
N TRP A 142 -6.09 8.86 2.64
CA TRP A 142 -7.52 9.14 2.57
C TRP A 142 -7.83 10.56 3.03
N PHE A 143 -8.84 11.14 2.41
CA PHE A 143 -9.41 12.43 2.75
C PHE A 143 -10.90 12.27 2.93
N ALA A 144 -11.43 12.58 4.11
CA ALA A 144 -12.85 12.49 4.39
C ALA A 144 -13.63 13.57 3.62
N MET A 145 -14.77 13.17 3.05
CA MET A 145 -15.62 14.00 2.23
C MET A 145 -16.93 14.27 2.98
N GLY A 146 -16.95 15.30 3.84
CA GLY A 146 -18.18 15.79 4.50
C GLY A 146 -17.99 16.21 5.92
#